data_AF-A0A345SWR5-F1
#
_entry.id   AF-A0A345SWR5-F1
#
_cell.length_a   1.000
_cell.length_b   1.000
_cell.length_c   1.000
_cell.angle_alpha   90.00
_cell.angle_beta   90.00
_cell.angle_gamma   90.00
#
_symmetry.space_group_name_H-M   'P 1'
#
loop_
_entity.id
_entity.type
_entity.pdbx_description
1 polymer ?
#
loop_
_entity_poly.entity_id
_entity_poly.type
_entity_poly.pdbx_seq_one_letter_code
_entity_poly.pdbx_strand_id
1 'polypeptide(L)'
;MLATSGACRLTSGSVCANSPCHKGGPVVSRRSTGDVNAAVITSAAAFGELLRLCRERAGLSQGDLASRLHCDRSLVCRIEAGTRVPQRTFAKTIDQHLGTGEILRELWQRIDWYPAGGIEHPDWFRQRAAMDAEATVLREYQTLVIPGLLQTEEYARAIFEMGSGNDIDERVRARLSRQQRFLNGSAQAPLLVAVLDESCLRTMVGDASVMRDQCAHLLDVGRLPSVCIQVAPADMPGLVRPKRPMSLIRLPDGHEWVYSESLERGHLNDDPAVISKHAQIYDVLRADTLNTRQSAEMIADVMKGYERHEPAGPERGDVGQEQLQRQRRRQLRRGGPRIHGHRPRPRQ
;
A
#
# COMPACT_ATOMS: atom_id res chain seq x y z
N MET A 1 -55.52 25.86 10.22
CA MET A 1 -56.89 25.35 10.01
C MET A 1 -56.82 24.33 8.88
N LEU A 2 -56.79 23.04 9.22
CA LEU A 2 -57.87 22.04 8.98
C LEU A 2 -57.97 21.65 7.49
N ALA A 3 -57.97 20.38 7.05
CA ALA A 3 -58.33 19.11 7.69
C ALA A 3 -57.79 17.92 6.82
N THR A 4 -57.26 16.83 7.43
CA THR A 4 -57.84 15.45 7.56
C THR A 4 -58.04 14.66 6.25
N SER A 5 -57.31 13.55 6.01
CA SER A 5 -57.51 12.16 6.52
C SER A 5 -58.64 11.38 5.83
N GLY A 6 -58.31 10.18 5.33
CA GLY A 6 -59.26 9.24 4.75
C GLY A 6 -58.59 7.94 4.30
N ALA A 7 -58.33 7.04 5.25
CA ALA A 7 -57.94 5.65 4.99
C ALA A 7 -59.19 4.76 4.92
N CYS A 8 -59.23 3.80 3.99
CA CYS A 8 -60.09 2.63 4.13
C CYS A 8 -59.41 1.39 3.50
N ARG A 9 -58.99 0.45 4.35
CA ARG A 9 -58.71 -0.94 3.98
C ARG A 9 -60.05 -1.68 3.88
N LEU A 10 -60.13 -2.69 3.03
CA LEU A 10 -60.88 -3.92 3.29
C LEU A 10 -60.35 -5.04 2.39
N THR A 11 -60.27 -6.22 2.98
CA THR A 11 -59.63 -7.45 2.52
C THR A 11 -60.63 -8.46 1.96
N SER A 12 -60.08 -9.42 1.20
CA SER A 12 -60.37 -10.88 1.18
C SER A 12 -61.56 -11.49 0.40
N GLY A 13 -61.21 -12.55 -0.35
CA GLY A 13 -62.06 -13.66 -0.83
C GLY A 13 -62.35 -13.60 -2.34
N SER A 14 -62.33 -14.65 -3.17
CA SER A 14 -62.27 -16.10 -2.97
C SER A 14 -62.25 -16.78 -4.36
N VAL A 15 -61.50 -17.89 -4.50
CA VAL A 15 -61.75 -19.11 -5.32
C VAL A 15 -61.93 -19.03 -6.85
N CYS A 16 -61.11 -19.81 -7.57
CA CYS A 16 -61.54 -20.71 -8.66
C CYS A 16 -60.57 -21.91 -8.78
N ALA A 17 -61.14 -23.10 -8.96
CA ALA A 17 -60.49 -24.41 -8.94
C ALA A 17 -60.51 -25.09 -10.33
N ASN A 18 -59.51 -25.99 -10.56
CA ASN A 18 -59.46 -27.17 -11.46
C ASN A 18 -59.67 -26.96 -12.97
N SER A 19 -58.99 -27.57 -13.96
CA SER A 19 -57.95 -28.63 -14.14
C SER A 19 -57.84 -28.85 -15.70
N PRO A 20 -57.10 -29.82 -16.30
CA PRO A 20 -55.73 -30.28 -16.11
C PRO A 20 -54.93 -30.59 -17.43
N CYS A 21 -53.62 -30.84 -17.27
CA CYS A 21 -52.78 -31.86 -17.94
C CYS A 21 -52.63 -31.94 -19.48
N HIS A 22 -51.44 -31.52 -19.97
CA HIS A 22 -50.75 -32.21 -21.07
C HIS A 22 -49.27 -32.50 -20.75
N LYS A 23 -49.04 -33.81 -20.54
CA LYS A 23 -47.90 -34.70 -20.78
C LYS A 23 -46.48 -34.11 -20.89
N GLY A 24 -45.60 -34.68 -20.07
CA GLY A 24 -44.18 -34.35 -19.96
C GLY A 24 -43.31 -34.74 -21.16
N GLY A 25 -42.27 -33.93 -21.35
CA GLY A 25 -41.04 -34.23 -22.07
C GLY A 25 -39.84 -34.15 -21.10
N PRO A 26 -38.67 -34.69 -21.47
CA PRO A 26 -37.61 -35.02 -20.54
C PRO A 26 -37.00 -33.78 -19.89
N VAL A 27 -36.76 -33.86 -18.58
CA VAL A 27 -35.97 -32.89 -17.81
C VAL A 27 -34.54 -32.94 -18.30
N VAL A 28 -34.21 -32.13 -19.30
CA VAL A 28 -32.82 -31.79 -19.63
C VAL A 28 -32.34 -30.82 -18.56
N SER A 29 -31.52 -31.35 -17.66
CA SER A 29 -30.69 -30.58 -16.73
C SER A 29 -30.05 -29.40 -17.46
N ARG A 30 -30.58 -28.20 -17.21
CA ARG A 30 -29.90 -26.95 -17.57
C ARG A 30 -28.65 -26.88 -16.69
N ARG A 31 -27.54 -27.43 -17.19
CA ARG A 31 -26.21 -27.00 -16.75
C ARG A 31 -26.19 -25.49 -16.95
N SER A 32 -26.02 -24.75 -15.86
CA SER A 32 -25.77 -23.32 -15.90
C SER A 32 -24.59 -23.12 -16.86
N THR A 33 -24.88 -22.62 -18.06
CA THR A 33 -23.86 -22.04 -18.92
C THR A 33 -23.22 -20.95 -18.08
N GLY A 34 -21.99 -21.24 -17.65
CA GLY A 34 -21.17 -20.31 -16.90
C GLY A 34 -21.20 -18.97 -17.60
N ASP A 35 -21.39 -17.94 -16.79
CA ASP A 35 -21.21 -16.57 -17.18
C ASP A 35 -19.74 -16.41 -17.59
N VAL A 36 -19.43 -16.66 -18.86
CA VAL A 36 -18.15 -16.31 -19.48
C VAL A 36 -18.16 -14.81 -19.68
N ASN A 37 -18.09 -14.07 -18.57
CA ASN A 37 -17.43 -12.79 -18.53
C ASN A 37 -15.93 -13.05 -18.70
N ALA A 38 -15.55 -13.43 -19.92
CA ALA A 38 -14.19 -13.30 -20.39
C ALA A 38 -13.94 -11.79 -20.49
N ALA A 39 -13.48 -11.20 -19.38
CA ALA A 39 -12.80 -9.93 -19.42
C ALA A 39 -11.70 -10.07 -20.48
N VAL A 40 -11.90 -9.50 -21.67
CA VAL A 40 -10.84 -9.34 -22.64
C VAL A 40 -9.82 -8.44 -21.97
N ILE A 41 -8.79 -9.07 -21.39
CA ILE A 41 -7.65 -8.40 -20.79
C ILE A 41 -7.01 -7.60 -21.92
N THR A 42 -7.38 -6.33 -22.03
CA THR A 42 -6.84 -5.43 -23.04
C THR A 42 -5.54 -4.90 -22.45
N SER A 43 -4.41 -5.48 -22.85
CA SER A 43 -3.09 -5.14 -22.30
C SER A 43 -2.40 -4.04 -23.14
N ALA A 44 -1.38 -3.39 -22.58
CA ALA A 44 -0.54 -2.44 -23.32
C ALA A 44 0.11 -3.07 -24.56
N ALA A 45 0.42 -4.36 -24.51
CA ALA A 45 0.91 -5.12 -25.67
C ALA A 45 -0.17 -5.25 -26.77
N ALA A 46 -1.43 -5.51 -26.40
CA ALA A 46 -2.54 -5.57 -27.35
C ALA A 46 -2.78 -4.22 -28.04
N PHE A 47 -2.59 -3.10 -27.33
CA PHE A 47 -2.59 -1.77 -27.93
C PHE A 47 -1.48 -1.59 -28.96
N GLY A 48 -0.26 -1.96 -28.56
CA GLY A 48 0.92 -1.78 -29.40
C GLY A 48 0.82 -2.56 -30.71
N GLU A 49 0.31 -3.79 -30.64
CA GLU A 49 0.04 -4.62 -31.82
C GLU A 49 -1.07 -4.04 -32.70
N LEU A 50 -2.17 -3.54 -32.11
CA LEU A 50 -3.22 -2.90 -32.89
C LEU A 50 -2.73 -1.62 -33.57
N LEU A 51 -1.96 -0.79 -32.86
CA LEU A 51 -1.33 0.41 -33.41
C LEU A 51 -0.42 0.05 -34.60
N ARG A 52 0.42 -0.97 -34.43
CA ARG A 52 1.30 -1.48 -35.48
C ARG A 52 0.52 -1.93 -36.70
N LEU A 53 -0.55 -2.71 -36.51
CA LEU A 53 -1.41 -3.18 -37.59
C LEU A 53 -2.09 -2.03 -38.34
N CYS A 54 -2.61 -1.04 -37.62
CA CYS A 54 -3.21 0.15 -38.22
C CYS A 54 -2.18 0.97 -39.02
N ARG A 55 -0.97 1.13 -38.48
CA ARG A 55 0.13 1.82 -39.17
C ARG A 55 0.53 1.10 -40.46
N GLU A 56 0.70 -0.22 -40.41
CA GLU A 56 1.09 -1.03 -41.58
C GLU A 56 0.01 -1.03 -42.66
N ARG A 57 -1.28 -1.06 -42.29
CA ARG A 57 -2.41 -0.92 -43.23
C ARG A 57 -2.46 0.45 -43.89
N ALA A 58 -2.02 1.50 -43.19
CA ALA A 58 -1.87 2.84 -43.75
C ALA A 58 -0.60 2.99 -44.62
N GLY A 59 0.21 1.94 -44.77
CA GLY A 59 1.44 1.94 -45.57
C GLY A 59 2.58 2.79 -44.98
N LEU A 60 2.56 3.05 -43.67
CA LEU A 60 3.53 3.93 -43.00
C LEU A 60 4.62 3.13 -42.29
N SER A 61 5.87 3.61 -42.35
CA SER A 61 6.90 3.16 -41.41
C SER A 61 6.72 3.83 -40.04
N GLN A 62 7.39 3.31 -39.00
CA GLN A 62 7.42 3.97 -37.69
C GLN A 62 7.98 5.41 -37.77
N GLY A 63 8.93 5.65 -38.68
CA GLY A 63 9.49 6.99 -38.91
C GLY A 63 8.51 7.95 -39.59
N ASP A 64 7.70 7.44 -40.52
CA ASP A 64 6.68 8.23 -41.20
C ASP A 64 5.56 8.63 -40.24
N LEU A 65 5.11 7.69 -39.40
CA LEU A 65 4.12 7.98 -38.36
C LEU A 65 4.67 8.98 -37.34
N ALA A 66 5.92 8.81 -36.90
CA ALA A 66 6.57 9.74 -35.98
C ALA A 66 6.67 11.17 -36.56
N SER A 67 7.02 11.28 -37.86
CA SER A 67 7.08 12.56 -38.57
C SER A 67 5.71 13.25 -38.64
N ARG A 68 4.63 12.49 -38.89
CA ARG A 68 3.26 13.02 -38.90
C ARG A 68 2.77 13.46 -37.52
N LEU A 69 3.26 12.81 -36.47
CA LEU A 69 2.92 13.10 -35.07
C LEU A 69 3.87 14.12 -34.42
N HIS A 70 4.86 14.63 -35.16
CA HIS A 70 5.91 15.52 -34.65
C HIS A 70 6.63 14.97 -33.42
N CYS A 71 6.97 13.68 -33.44
CA CYS A 71 7.67 13.02 -32.35
C CYS A 71 8.84 12.16 -32.84
N ASP A 72 9.65 11.66 -31.90
CA ASP A 72 10.75 10.75 -32.22
C ASP A 72 10.24 9.36 -32.63
N ARG A 73 10.90 8.75 -33.62
CA ARG A 73 10.65 7.35 -34.02
C ARG A 73 10.73 6.38 -32.84
N SER A 74 11.63 6.65 -31.88
CA SER A 74 11.81 5.84 -30.68
C SER A 74 10.59 5.85 -29.75
N LEU A 75 9.77 6.90 -29.79
CA LEU A 75 8.52 6.96 -29.05
C LEU A 75 7.48 6.01 -29.66
N VAL A 76 7.30 6.05 -30.98
CA VAL A 76 6.39 5.15 -31.71
C VAL A 76 6.79 3.70 -31.49
N CYS A 77 8.08 3.39 -31.60
CA CYS A 77 8.59 2.04 -31.38
C CYS A 77 8.30 1.51 -29.96
N ARG A 78 8.45 2.34 -28.92
CA ARG A 78 8.17 1.93 -27.53
C ARG A 78 6.68 1.77 -27.24
N ILE A 79 5.83 2.57 -27.89
CA ILE A 79 4.37 2.42 -27.76
C ILE A 79 3.91 1.14 -28.45
N GLU A 80 4.41 0.84 -29.66
CA GLU A 80 4.12 -0.42 -30.36
C GLU A 80 4.63 -1.65 -29.58
N ALA A 81 5.73 -1.51 -28.85
CA ALA A 81 6.24 -2.57 -27.98
C ALA A 81 5.46 -2.72 -26.65
N GLY A 82 4.49 -1.84 -26.36
CA GLY A 82 3.76 -1.82 -25.09
C GLY A 82 4.62 -1.41 -23.88
N THR A 83 5.83 -0.88 -24.11
CA THR A 83 6.78 -0.47 -23.05
C THR A 83 6.67 1.02 -22.70
N ARG A 84 5.87 1.79 -23.44
CA ARG A 84 5.58 3.20 -23.15
C ARG A 84 4.09 3.47 -23.26
N VAL A 85 3.52 4.03 -22.20
CA VAL A 85 2.14 4.51 -22.19
C VAL A 85 2.04 5.82 -22.99
N PRO A 86 1.24 5.87 -24.08
CA PRO A 86 0.98 7.11 -24.81
C PRO A 86 0.08 8.03 -24.00
N GLN A 87 0.26 9.35 -24.13
CA GLN A 87 -0.67 10.33 -23.54
C GLN A 87 -2.07 10.15 -24.13
N ARG A 88 -3.11 10.46 -23.36
CA ARG A 88 -4.51 10.32 -23.82
C ARG A 88 -4.80 11.14 -25.08
N THR A 89 -4.26 12.35 -25.15
CA THR A 89 -4.36 13.24 -26.31
C THR A 89 -3.65 12.66 -27.53
N PHE A 90 -2.56 11.92 -27.32
CA PHE A 90 -1.75 11.29 -28.35
C PHE A 90 -2.50 10.15 -29.07
N ALA A 91 -3.26 9.32 -28.34
CA ALA A 91 -4.07 8.25 -28.95
C ALA A 91 -5.12 8.81 -29.94
N LYS A 92 -5.75 9.93 -29.58
CA LYS A 92 -6.71 10.63 -30.46
C LYS A 92 -6.03 11.18 -31.72
N THR A 93 -4.84 11.77 -31.58
CA THR A 93 -4.08 12.29 -32.72
C THR A 93 -3.66 11.16 -33.67
N ILE A 94 -3.26 10.00 -33.14
CA ILE A 94 -2.97 8.82 -33.95
C ILE A 94 -4.20 8.37 -34.74
N ASP A 95 -5.37 8.30 -34.10
CA ASP A 95 -6.61 7.91 -34.78
C ASP A 95 -6.93 8.83 -35.97
N GLN A 96 -6.66 10.14 -35.83
CA GLN A 96 -6.85 11.13 -36.90
C GLN A 96 -5.89 10.91 -38.08
N HIS A 97 -4.63 10.56 -37.81
CA HIS A 97 -3.63 10.34 -38.87
C HIS A 97 -3.71 8.97 -39.53
N LEU A 98 -4.25 7.96 -38.84
CA LEU A 98 -4.41 6.60 -39.35
C LEU A 98 -5.83 6.30 -39.85
N GLY A 99 -6.81 7.19 -39.61
CA GLY A 99 -8.18 7.05 -40.09
C GLY A 99 -8.96 5.94 -39.39
N THR A 100 -8.62 5.62 -38.14
CA THR A 100 -9.13 4.45 -37.41
C THR A 100 -10.42 4.69 -36.64
N GLY A 101 -11.06 5.85 -36.79
CA GLY A 101 -12.41 6.09 -36.27
C GLY A 101 -12.53 6.00 -34.75
N GLU A 102 -11.53 6.52 -34.02
CA GLU A 102 -11.45 6.55 -32.53
C GLU A 102 -11.22 5.19 -31.84
N ILE A 103 -10.99 4.11 -32.61
CA ILE A 103 -10.77 2.76 -32.05
C ILE A 103 -9.57 2.74 -31.10
N LEU A 104 -8.45 3.42 -31.43
CA LEU A 104 -7.27 3.42 -30.57
C LEU A 104 -7.53 4.20 -29.28
N ARG A 105 -8.23 5.33 -29.35
CA ARG A 105 -8.65 6.10 -28.16
C ARG A 105 -9.61 5.30 -27.27
N GLU A 106 -10.57 4.59 -27.84
CA GLU A 106 -11.48 3.74 -27.05
C GLU A 106 -10.73 2.60 -26.38
N LEU A 107 -9.82 1.95 -27.12
CA LEU A 107 -8.98 0.90 -26.58
C LEU A 107 -8.10 1.44 -25.44
N TRP A 108 -7.50 2.62 -25.63
CA TRP A 108 -6.67 3.29 -24.63
C TRP A 108 -7.38 3.45 -23.28
N GLN A 109 -8.68 3.75 -23.29
CA GLN A 109 -9.48 3.91 -22.06
C GLN A 109 -9.79 2.57 -21.37
N ARG A 110 -9.74 1.45 -22.11
CA ARG A 110 -10.09 0.12 -21.62
C ARG A 110 -8.86 -0.70 -21.22
N ILE A 111 -7.66 -0.22 -21.54
CA ILE A 111 -6.40 -0.87 -21.21
C ILE A 111 -5.99 -0.56 -19.79
N ASP A 112 -5.64 -1.61 -19.06
CA ASP A 112 -4.79 -1.47 -17.88
C ASP A 112 -3.34 -1.30 -18.35
N TRP A 113 -2.91 -0.03 -18.44
CA TRP A 113 -1.59 0.35 -18.97
C TRP A 113 -0.42 -0.10 -18.09
N TYR A 114 -0.73 -0.58 -16.89
CA TYR A 114 0.25 -0.97 -15.90
C TYR A 114 -0.14 -2.36 -15.36
N PRO A 115 0.03 -3.46 -16.12
CA PRO A 115 -0.22 -4.83 -15.64
C PRO A 115 0.93 -5.30 -14.75
N ALA A 116 0.66 -5.75 -13.53
CA ALA A 116 1.65 -6.12 -12.49
C ALA A 116 2.80 -6.99 -13.03
N GLY A 117 4.05 -6.46 -13.13
CA GLY A 117 5.18 -7.31 -13.53
C GLY A 117 6.42 -6.70 -14.21
N GLY A 118 6.83 -5.46 -13.91
CA GLY A 118 8.08 -4.93 -14.49
C GLY A 118 8.80 -3.97 -13.54
N ILE A 119 9.94 -4.40 -13.01
CA ILE A 119 10.81 -3.66 -12.10
C ILE A 119 11.72 -2.72 -12.92
N GLU A 120 11.20 -1.53 -13.21
CA GLU A 120 11.88 -0.25 -13.02
C GLU A 120 11.03 0.47 -11.97
N HIS A 121 11.57 1.36 -11.11
CA HIS A 121 10.75 2.11 -10.13
C HIS A 121 9.43 2.52 -10.78
N PRO A 122 8.32 1.83 -10.46
CA PRO A 122 7.15 1.91 -11.32
C PRO A 122 6.71 3.36 -11.33
N ASP A 123 6.34 3.89 -12.51
CA ASP A 123 6.27 5.34 -12.78
C ASP A 123 5.58 6.17 -11.66
N TRP A 124 4.65 5.55 -10.94
CA TRP A 124 4.00 6.10 -9.75
C TRP A 124 4.96 6.49 -8.60
N PHE A 125 6.10 5.82 -8.38
CA PHE A 125 7.06 6.17 -7.33
C PHE A 125 7.85 7.43 -7.69
N ARG A 126 8.26 7.56 -8.96
CA ARG A 126 8.88 8.79 -9.47
C ARG A 126 7.87 9.94 -9.47
N GLN A 127 6.65 9.67 -9.90
CA GLN A 127 5.56 10.66 -9.88
C GLN A 127 5.24 11.11 -8.45
N ARG A 128 5.13 10.17 -7.50
CA ARG A 128 4.94 10.48 -6.08
C ARG A 128 6.10 11.31 -5.52
N ALA A 129 7.34 10.95 -5.83
CA ALA A 129 8.51 11.71 -5.39
C ALA A 129 8.55 13.13 -5.98
N ALA A 130 8.15 13.31 -7.24
CA ALA A 130 8.01 14.63 -7.85
C ALA A 130 6.93 15.46 -7.16
N MET A 131 5.79 14.84 -6.81
CA MET A 131 4.73 15.51 -6.07
C MET A 131 5.16 15.88 -4.65
N ASP A 132 5.91 15.03 -3.94
CA ASP A 132 6.47 15.37 -2.63
C ASP A 132 7.40 16.60 -2.71
N ALA A 133 8.12 16.78 -3.83
CA ALA A 133 9.01 17.92 -4.03
C ALA A 133 8.27 19.26 -4.20
N GLU A 134 7.02 19.23 -4.69
CA GLU A 134 6.23 20.42 -4.99
C GLU A 134 5.08 20.65 -4.01
N ALA A 135 4.65 19.62 -3.26
CA ALA A 135 3.49 19.67 -2.40
C ALA A 135 3.52 20.86 -1.43
N THR A 136 2.34 21.46 -1.24
CA THR A 136 2.09 22.52 -0.24
C THR A 136 1.41 21.98 1.00
N VAL A 137 0.60 20.93 0.84
CA VAL A 137 -0.01 20.17 1.94
C VAL A 137 0.05 18.69 1.62
N LEU A 138 0.46 17.90 2.60
CA LEU A 138 0.46 16.45 2.55
C LEU A 138 -0.26 15.91 3.80
N ARG A 139 -1.32 15.16 3.58
CA ARG A 139 -2.07 14.47 4.65
C ARG A 139 -1.92 12.97 4.45
N GLU A 140 -1.45 12.25 5.45
CA GLU A 140 -1.19 10.81 5.34
C GLU A 140 -1.90 10.03 6.43
N TYR A 141 -2.46 8.88 6.06
CA TYR A 141 -2.87 7.83 6.97
C TYR A 141 -2.02 6.60 6.67
N GLN A 142 -1.34 6.07 7.69
CA GLN A 142 -0.49 4.90 7.59
C GLN A 142 -0.83 3.86 8.64
N THR A 143 -0.54 2.60 8.29
CA THR A 143 -0.72 1.42 9.14
C THR A 143 0.53 0.55 9.05
N LEU A 144 0.86 -0.20 10.10
CA LEU A 144 2.00 -1.15 10.19
C LEU A 144 3.40 -0.53 10.10
N VAL A 145 3.61 0.51 9.30
CA VAL A 145 4.91 1.17 9.14
C VAL A 145 4.77 2.69 9.21
N ILE A 146 5.79 3.37 9.73
CA ILE A 146 5.85 4.83 9.78
C ILE A 146 5.90 5.41 8.36
N PRO A 147 5.18 6.52 8.06
CA PRO A 147 5.27 7.18 6.76
C PRO A 147 6.72 7.53 6.40
N GLY A 148 7.11 7.31 5.14
CA GLY A 148 8.49 7.47 4.69
C GLY A 148 9.10 8.86 4.94
N LEU A 149 8.27 9.90 5.04
CA LEU A 149 8.73 11.26 5.34
C LEU A 149 9.02 11.51 6.82
N LEU A 150 8.66 10.57 7.70
CA LEU A 150 8.86 10.64 9.15
C LEU A 150 9.80 9.53 9.64
N GLN A 151 10.47 8.82 8.73
CA GLN A 151 11.38 7.72 9.08
C GLN A 151 12.79 8.24 9.40
N THR A 152 13.43 7.67 10.42
CA THR A 152 14.89 7.78 10.62
C THR A 152 15.65 7.03 9.54
N GLU A 153 16.96 7.27 9.44
CA GLU A 153 17.82 6.56 8.49
C GLU A 153 17.80 5.06 8.75
N GLU A 154 17.96 4.66 10.01
CA GLU A 154 18.05 3.28 10.47
C GLU A 154 16.71 2.55 10.25
N TYR A 155 15.59 3.21 10.52
CA TYR A 155 14.26 2.64 10.25
C TYR A 155 14.06 2.46 8.74
N ALA A 156 14.37 3.47 7.92
CA ALA A 156 14.25 3.38 6.47
C ALA A 156 15.12 2.26 5.89
N ARG A 157 16.34 2.11 6.40
CA ARG A 157 17.28 1.03 6.04
C ARG A 157 16.69 -0.33 6.36
N ALA A 158 16.19 -0.54 7.57
CA ALA A 158 15.55 -1.78 7.99
C ALA A 158 14.34 -2.15 7.11
N ILE A 159 13.51 -1.17 6.72
CA ILE A 159 12.42 -1.38 5.75
C ILE A 159 12.95 -1.90 4.40
N PHE A 160 14.03 -1.30 3.90
CA PHE A 160 14.58 -1.68 2.60
C PHE A 160 15.30 -3.03 2.62
N GLU A 161 15.92 -3.40 3.73
CA GLU A 161 16.56 -4.71 3.95
C GLU A 161 15.55 -5.87 4.00
N MET A 162 14.32 -5.61 4.46
CA MET A 162 13.24 -6.61 4.38
C MET A 162 12.79 -6.89 2.94
N GLY A 163 13.11 -6.00 1.99
CA GLY A 163 12.87 -6.21 0.57
C GLY A 163 14.06 -6.84 -0.15
N SER A 164 13.81 -7.50 -1.28
CA SER A 164 14.83 -8.17 -2.10
C SER A 164 15.70 -7.23 -2.96
N GLY A 165 15.85 -5.96 -2.56
CA GLY A 165 16.38 -4.90 -3.42
C GLY A 165 17.86 -4.60 -3.21
N ASN A 166 18.59 -4.41 -4.31
CA ASN A 166 19.92 -3.80 -4.31
C ASN A 166 19.82 -2.27 -4.02
N ASP A 167 20.97 -1.62 -3.80
CA ASP A 167 21.11 -0.16 -3.66
C ASP A 167 20.39 0.48 -2.46
N ILE A 168 20.39 -0.21 -1.31
CA ILE A 168 19.77 0.26 -0.06
C ILE A 168 20.24 1.67 0.31
N ASP A 169 21.55 1.95 0.26
CA ASP A 169 22.11 3.26 0.61
C ASP A 169 21.57 4.40 -0.27
N GLU A 170 21.42 4.14 -1.58
CA GLU A 170 20.86 5.14 -2.50
C GLU A 170 19.38 5.38 -2.21
N ARG A 171 18.62 4.33 -1.94
CA ARG A 171 17.19 4.41 -1.61
C ARG A 171 16.96 5.14 -0.28
N VAL A 172 17.80 4.88 0.72
CA VAL A 172 17.82 5.60 2.00
C VAL A 172 18.12 7.08 1.76
N ARG A 173 19.20 7.40 1.04
CA ARG A 173 19.56 8.80 0.71
C ARG A 173 18.42 9.53 -0.01
N ALA A 174 17.80 8.88 -0.99
CA ALA A 174 16.66 9.44 -1.71
C ALA A 174 15.41 9.61 -0.82
N ARG A 175 15.25 8.80 0.23
CA ARG A 175 14.19 9.00 1.24
C ARG A 175 14.47 10.24 2.09
N LEU A 176 15.66 10.30 2.72
CA LEU A 176 16.03 11.38 3.62
C LEU A 176 16.09 12.74 2.90
N SER A 177 16.56 12.77 1.65
CA SER A 177 16.55 13.98 0.81
C SER A 177 15.15 14.59 0.66
N ARG A 178 14.11 13.76 0.50
CA ARG A 178 12.72 14.24 0.41
C ARG A 178 12.21 14.84 1.71
N GLN A 179 12.65 14.32 2.85
CA GLN A 179 12.22 14.78 4.18
C GLN A 179 12.65 16.22 4.46
N GLN A 180 13.81 16.63 3.95
CA GLN A 180 14.41 17.95 4.24
C GLN A 180 13.46 19.11 3.92
N ARG A 181 12.62 18.99 2.88
CA ARG A 181 11.65 20.03 2.53
C ARG A 181 10.57 20.22 3.61
N PHE A 182 10.13 19.14 4.25
CA PHE A 182 9.06 19.15 5.24
C PHE A 182 9.57 19.42 6.66
N LEU A 183 10.79 18.95 6.97
CA LEU A 183 11.32 18.90 8.34
C LEU A 183 12.39 19.98 8.64
N ASN A 184 12.59 20.96 7.76
CA ASN A 184 13.60 22.03 7.95
C ASN A 184 13.23 23.12 8.96
N GLY A 185 12.02 23.10 9.53
CA GLY A 185 11.55 24.10 10.50
C GLY A 185 11.29 25.51 9.95
N SER A 186 11.34 25.70 8.62
CA SER A 186 11.01 26.97 7.97
C SER A 186 9.52 27.27 8.06
N ALA A 187 9.16 28.55 8.17
CA ALA A 187 7.78 29.01 8.04
C ALA A 187 7.18 28.73 6.64
N GLN A 188 8.03 28.46 5.64
CA GLN A 188 7.62 28.09 4.28
C GLN A 188 7.57 26.57 4.05
N ALA A 189 7.86 25.75 5.07
CA ALA A 189 7.77 24.31 4.96
C ALA A 189 6.32 23.88 4.65
N PRO A 190 6.10 22.92 3.73
CA PRO A 190 4.77 22.40 3.46
C PRO A 190 4.15 21.80 4.72
N LEU A 191 2.82 21.89 4.83
CA LEU A 191 2.09 21.29 5.94
C LEU A 191 2.06 19.76 5.78
N LEU A 192 2.60 19.03 6.75
CA LEU A 192 2.53 17.58 6.87
C LEU A 192 1.60 17.18 8.03
N VAL A 193 0.51 16.49 7.72
CA VAL A 193 -0.42 15.95 8.74
C VAL A 193 -0.44 14.43 8.62
N ALA A 194 0.08 13.73 9.62
CA ALA A 194 0.10 12.27 9.66
C ALA A 194 -0.83 11.75 10.75
N VAL A 195 -1.76 10.87 10.37
CA VAL A 195 -2.51 10.02 11.30
C VAL A 195 -1.91 8.62 11.23
N LEU A 196 -1.32 8.18 12.33
CA LEU A 196 -0.70 6.87 12.46
C LEU A 196 -1.69 5.93 13.14
N ASP A 197 -1.99 4.80 12.53
CA ASP A 197 -2.58 3.69 13.27
C ASP A 197 -1.60 3.24 14.36
N GLU A 198 -2.09 2.89 15.55
CA GLU A 198 -1.22 2.42 16.65
C GLU A 198 -0.30 1.28 16.21
N SER A 199 -0.71 0.44 15.25
CA SER A 199 0.15 -0.60 14.68
C SER A 199 1.49 -0.08 14.15
N CYS A 200 1.56 1.14 13.62
CA CYS A 200 2.82 1.75 13.17
C CYS A 200 3.86 1.90 14.29
N LEU A 201 3.41 2.03 15.55
CA LEU A 201 4.27 2.18 16.72
C LEU A 201 4.56 0.84 17.39
N ARG A 202 3.82 -0.23 17.05
CA ARG A 202 3.88 -1.53 17.72
C ARG A 202 4.52 -2.61 16.86
N THR A 203 4.41 -2.51 15.54
CA THR A 203 5.06 -3.42 14.59
C THR A 203 6.56 -3.17 14.60
N MET A 204 7.32 -4.19 15.00
CA MET A 204 8.78 -4.12 15.05
C MET A 204 9.36 -3.96 13.64
N VAL A 205 10.19 -2.94 13.45
CA VAL A 205 11.00 -2.72 12.25
C VAL A 205 12.45 -2.53 12.69
N GLY A 206 13.35 -3.34 12.15
CA GLY A 206 14.72 -3.43 12.68
C GLY A 206 14.70 -4.09 14.06
N ASP A 207 15.21 -3.38 15.06
CA ASP A 207 15.25 -3.84 16.45
C ASP A 207 14.64 -2.79 17.41
N ALA A 208 14.68 -3.08 18.72
CA ALA A 208 14.12 -2.21 19.74
C ALA A 208 14.81 -0.83 19.79
N SER A 209 16.11 -0.75 19.48
CA SER A 209 16.83 0.52 19.46
C SER A 209 16.37 1.39 18.29
N VAL A 210 16.21 0.79 17.10
CA VAL A 210 15.65 1.46 15.91
C VAL A 210 14.25 1.99 16.19
N MET A 211 13.39 1.19 16.82
CA MET A 211 12.02 1.62 17.15
C MET A 211 11.97 2.73 18.20
N ARG A 212 12.83 2.67 19.22
CA ARG A 212 12.96 3.75 20.21
C ARG A 212 13.39 5.05 19.52
N ASP A 213 14.45 5.00 18.73
CA ASP A 213 15.02 6.18 18.07
C ASP A 213 14.02 6.76 17.06
N GLN A 214 13.27 5.88 16.38
CA GLN A 214 12.15 6.28 15.53
C GLN A 214 11.05 7.00 16.33
N CYS A 215 10.67 6.52 17.52
CA CYS A 215 9.68 7.20 18.35
C CYS A 215 10.18 8.56 18.86
N ALA A 216 11.45 8.63 19.27
CA ALA A 216 12.09 9.88 19.67
C ALA A 216 12.07 10.90 18.52
N HIS A 217 12.40 10.46 17.31
CA HIS A 217 12.34 11.29 16.11
C HIS A 217 10.93 11.83 15.84
N LEU A 218 9.87 11.02 15.99
CA LEU A 218 8.48 11.48 15.84
C LEU A 218 8.13 12.57 16.85
N LEU A 219 8.59 12.44 18.11
CA LEU A 219 8.37 13.45 19.15
C LEU A 219 9.10 14.76 18.84
N ASP A 220 10.31 14.69 18.27
CA ASP A 220 11.09 15.86 17.91
C ASP A 220 10.50 16.59 16.70
N VAL A 221 10.21 15.88 15.62
CA VAL A 221 9.64 16.50 14.40
C VAL A 221 8.19 16.95 14.62
N GLY A 222 7.45 16.31 15.52
CA GLY A 222 6.11 16.73 15.93
C GLY A 222 6.07 18.08 16.66
N ARG A 223 7.22 18.64 17.05
CA ARG A 223 7.32 20.02 17.58
C ARG A 223 7.41 21.08 16.49
N LEU A 224 7.65 20.69 15.24
CA LEU A 224 7.73 21.63 14.12
C LEU A 224 6.34 22.19 13.81
N PRO A 225 6.19 23.50 13.53
CA PRO A 225 4.88 24.13 13.31
C PRO A 225 4.19 23.64 12.03
N SER A 226 4.95 23.11 11.07
CA SER A 226 4.45 22.54 9.81
C SER A 226 4.11 21.05 9.92
N VAL A 227 4.28 20.41 11.08
CA VAL A 227 4.11 18.97 11.26
C VAL A 227 3.05 18.68 12.32
N CYS A 228 2.06 17.89 11.98
CA CYS A 228 1.03 17.40 12.90
C CYS A 228 1.03 15.88 12.88
N ILE A 229 1.32 15.26 14.01
CA ILE A 229 1.28 13.80 14.17
C ILE A 229 0.17 13.44 15.15
N GLN A 230 -0.74 12.58 14.71
CA GLN A 230 -1.81 12.03 15.52
C GLN A 230 -1.74 10.50 15.51
N VAL A 231 -2.20 9.87 16.58
CA VAL A 231 -2.28 8.42 16.70
C VAL A 231 -3.74 8.00 16.80
N ALA A 232 -4.09 6.95 16.07
CA ALA A 232 -5.38 6.28 16.08
C ALA A 232 -5.29 5.00 16.94
N PRO A 233 -5.66 5.04 18.24
CA PRO A 233 -5.45 3.94 19.17
C PRO A 233 -6.20 2.68 18.75
N ALA A 234 -5.63 1.51 18.95
CA ALA A 234 -6.24 0.24 18.54
C ALA A 234 -7.53 -0.07 19.31
N ASP A 235 -7.62 0.41 20.55
CA ASP A 235 -8.71 0.17 21.50
C ASP A 235 -9.85 1.20 21.42
N MET A 236 -9.78 2.16 20.49
CA MET A 236 -10.78 3.19 20.31
C MET A 236 -12.05 2.65 19.62
N PRO A 237 -13.19 2.51 20.31
CA PRO A 237 -14.39 1.91 19.74
C PRO A 237 -15.03 2.81 18.69
N GLY A 238 -15.51 2.21 17.59
CA GLY A 238 -16.27 2.93 16.57
C GLY A 238 -15.43 3.79 15.61
N LEU A 239 -14.09 3.81 15.77
CA LEU A 239 -13.22 4.59 14.90
C LEU A 239 -13.25 4.06 13.46
N VAL A 240 -13.68 4.91 12.52
CA VAL A 240 -13.77 4.58 11.09
C VAL A 240 -12.42 4.84 10.41
N ARG A 241 -11.72 3.77 10.05
CA ARG A 241 -10.40 3.84 9.40
C ARG A 241 -10.50 3.67 7.88
N PRO A 242 -9.66 4.37 7.09
CA PRO A 242 -9.40 3.97 5.72
C PRO A 242 -8.98 2.50 5.64
N LYS A 243 -9.49 1.77 4.65
CA LYS A 243 -9.19 0.33 4.47
C LYS A 243 -7.73 0.07 4.06
N ARG A 244 -7.02 1.10 3.62
CA ARG A 244 -5.63 1.05 3.16
C ARG A 244 -4.93 2.34 3.57
N PRO A 245 -3.59 2.31 3.72
CA PRO A 245 -2.80 3.53 3.77
C PRO A 245 -3.10 4.43 2.58
N MET A 246 -3.14 5.74 2.83
CA MET A 246 -3.42 6.72 1.79
C MET A 246 -2.74 8.06 2.10
N SER A 247 -2.48 8.82 1.03
CA SER A 247 -2.00 10.20 1.12
C SER A 247 -2.94 11.11 0.30
N LEU A 248 -3.30 12.28 0.84
CA LEU A 248 -3.93 13.37 0.10
C LEU A 248 -2.88 14.46 -0.10
N ILE A 249 -2.60 14.78 -1.36
CA ILE A 249 -1.51 15.65 -1.77
C ILE A 249 -2.12 16.88 -2.41
N ARG A 250 -1.72 18.08 -1.98
CA ARG A 250 -2.10 19.35 -2.61
C ARG A 250 -0.87 20.01 -3.19
N LEU A 251 -0.97 20.41 -4.45
CA LEU A 251 0.07 21.11 -5.20
C LEU A 251 -0.12 22.64 -5.15
N PRO A 252 0.88 23.44 -5.57
CA PRO A 252 0.83 24.90 -5.49
C PRO A 252 -0.27 25.56 -6.33
N ASP A 253 -0.66 24.92 -7.43
CA ASP A 253 -1.74 25.36 -8.32
C ASP A 253 -3.16 25.02 -7.80
N GLY A 254 -3.24 24.38 -6.62
CA GLY A 254 -4.47 23.94 -6.00
C GLY A 254 -4.95 22.56 -6.46
N HIS A 255 -4.26 21.90 -7.40
CA HIS A 255 -4.58 20.54 -7.79
C HIS A 255 -4.36 19.58 -6.60
N GLU A 256 -5.32 18.70 -6.39
CA GLU A 256 -5.29 17.69 -5.34
C GLU A 256 -5.21 16.29 -5.94
N TRP A 257 -4.60 15.39 -5.19
CA TRP A 257 -4.45 13.99 -5.57
C TRP A 257 -4.68 13.11 -4.36
N VAL A 258 -5.27 11.94 -4.59
CA VAL A 258 -5.23 10.84 -3.64
C VAL A 258 -4.24 9.79 -4.12
N TYR A 259 -3.45 9.29 -3.18
CA TYR A 259 -2.49 8.22 -3.37
C TYR A 259 -2.81 7.08 -2.42
N SER A 260 -2.73 5.83 -2.87
CA SER A 260 -2.79 4.65 -2.00
C SER A 260 -1.97 3.51 -2.60
N GLU A 261 -1.29 2.74 -1.76
CA GLU A 261 -0.54 1.55 -2.19
C GLU A 261 -1.40 0.28 -2.05
N SER A 262 -1.33 -0.56 -3.08
CA SER A 262 -1.78 -1.95 -3.07
C SER A 262 -0.56 -2.88 -2.99
N LEU A 263 -0.79 -4.18 -2.82
CA LEU A 263 0.27 -5.19 -2.75
C LEU A 263 1.20 -5.18 -3.97
N GLU A 264 0.70 -4.74 -5.13
CA GLU A 264 1.44 -4.81 -6.39
C GLU A 264 1.79 -3.41 -6.94
N ARG A 265 1.04 -2.34 -6.57
CA ARG A 265 1.12 -1.01 -7.22
C ARG A 265 0.68 0.15 -6.33
N GLY A 266 1.25 1.33 -6.57
CA GLY A 266 0.70 2.61 -6.13
C GLY A 266 -0.38 3.12 -7.09
N HIS A 267 -1.47 3.66 -6.53
CA HIS A 267 -2.58 4.26 -7.27
C HIS A 267 -2.63 5.76 -7.00
N LEU A 268 -2.40 6.57 -8.04
CA LEU A 268 -2.63 8.01 -8.03
C LEU A 268 -3.96 8.31 -8.74
N ASN A 269 -4.77 9.18 -8.16
CA ASN A 269 -6.06 9.57 -8.72
C ASN A 269 -6.34 11.06 -8.44
N ASP A 270 -6.70 11.79 -9.49
CA ASP A 270 -7.03 13.22 -9.50
C ASP A 270 -8.52 13.51 -9.72
N ASP A 271 -9.39 12.48 -9.72
CA ASP A 271 -10.84 12.64 -9.84
C ASP A 271 -11.38 13.36 -8.59
N PRO A 272 -12.00 14.56 -8.75
CA PRO A 272 -12.54 15.32 -7.63
C PRO A 272 -13.53 14.54 -6.76
N ALA A 273 -14.31 13.63 -7.34
CA ALA A 273 -15.26 12.82 -6.58
C ALA A 273 -14.56 11.80 -5.68
N VAL A 274 -13.47 11.19 -6.18
CA VAL A 274 -12.65 10.25 -5.43
C VAL A 274 -11.89 10.99 -4.32
N ILE A 275 -11.28 12.13 -4.62
CA ILE A 275 -10.59 12.98 -3.65
C ILE A 275 -11.54 13.41 -2.54
N SER A 276 -12.71 13.97 -2.89
CA SER A 276 -13.68 14.45 -1.90
C SER A 276 -14.14 13.33 -0.96
N LYS A 277 -14.38 12.13 -1.47
CA LYS A 277 -14.77 10.97 -0.67
C LYS A 277 -13.67 10.58 0.33
N HIS A 278 -12.43 10.50 -0.13
CA HIS A 278 -11.31 10.10 0.72
C HIS A 278 -10.87 11.20 1.70
N ALA A 279 -11.00 12.46 1.33
CA ALA A 279 -10.83 13.60 2.23
C ALA A 279 -11.84 13.56 3.38
N GLN A 280 -13.12 13.31 3.10
CA GLN A 280 -14.14 13.18 4.15
C GLN A 280 -13.83 12.06 5.14
N ILE A 281 -13.42 10.88 4.64
CA ILE A 281 -13.04 9.75 5.49
C ILE A 281 -11.84 10.12 6.37
N TYR A 282 -10.83 10.76 5.78
CA TYR A 282 -9.64 11.20 6.50
C TYR A 282 -9.98 12.25 7.57
N ASP A 283 -10.82 13.23 7.25
CA ASP A 283 -11.16 14.32 8.16
C ASP A 283 -11.99 13.81 9.36
N VAL A 284 -12.90 12.84 9.14
CA VAL A 284 -13.62 12.16 10.23
C VAL A 284 -12.65 11.38 11.12
N LEU A 285 -11.77 10.56 10.52
CA LEU A 285 -10.73 9.85 11.27
C LEU A 285 -9.93 10.82 12.14
N ARG A 286 -9.39 11.87 11.53
CA ARG A 286 -8.57 12.88 12.21
C ARG A 286 -9.29 13.54 13.38
N ALA A 287 -10.59 13.81 13.24
CA ALA A 287 -11.42 14.40 14.28
C ALA A 287 -11.66 13.46 15.47
N ASP A 288 -11.78 12.17 15.21
CA ASP A 288 -12.11 11.16 16.22
C ASP A 288 -10.86 10.56 16.91
N THR A 289 -9.68 10.68 16.28
CA THR A 289 -8.40 10.22 16.86
C THR A 289 -7.86 11.11 17.98
N LEU A 290 -6.79 10.65 18.65
CA LEU A 290 -6.10 11.45 19.65
C LEU A 290 -5.62 12.78 19.04
N ASN A 291 -5.73 13.87 19.82
CA ASN A 291 -5.09 15.12 19.41
C ASN A 291 -3.55 15.01 19.45
N THR A 292 -2.84 15.99 18.90
CA THR A 292 -1.37 15.94 18.77
C THR A 292 -0.66 15.79 20.11
N ARG A 293 -1.16 16.42 21.19
CA ARG A 293 -0.60 16.31 22.54
C ARG A 293 -0.78 14.91 23.12
N GLN A 294 -2.00 14.38 23.09
CA GLN A 294 -2.30 13.02 23.56
C GLN A 294 -1.53 11.96 22.74
N SER A 295 -1.36 12.21 21.44
CA SER A 295 -0.58 11.36 20.56
C SER A 295 0.90 11.35 20.94
N ALA A 296 1.48 12.52 21.28
CA ALA A 296 2.85 12.61 21.77
C ALA A 296 3.03 11.88 23.12
N GLU A 297 2.06 11.98 24.03
CA GLU A 297 2.05 11.22 25.29
C GLU A 297 2.07 9.70 25.01
N MET A 298 1.23 9.22 24.11
CA MET A 298 1.19 7.81 23.70
C MET A 298 2.48 7.34 23.02
N ILE A 299 3.06 8.13 22.11
CA ILE A 299 4.33 7.82 21.45
C ILE A 299 5.45 7.71 22.50
N ALA A 300 5.51 8.64 23.46
CA ALA A 300 6.50 8.60 24.54
C ALA A 300 6.34 7.36 25.43
N ASP A 301 5.11 6.93 25.70
CA ASP A 301 4.86 5.72 26.48
C ASP A 301 5.23 4.44 25.72
N VAL A 302 4.99 4.38 24.41
CA VAL A 302 5.46 3.28 23.57
C VAL A 302 7.00 3.25 23.51
N MET A 303 7.65 4.41 23.37
CA MET A 303 9.12 4.55 23.35
C MET A 303 9.77 3.95 24.61
N LYS A 304 9.25 4.24 25.80
CA LYS A 304 9.71 3.65 27.08
C LYS A 304 9.63 2.12 27.10
N GLY A 305 8.69 1.54 26.35
CA GLY A 305 8.58 0.09 26.19
C GLY A 305 9.78 -0.52 25.47
N TYR A 306 10.35 0.20 24.50
CA TYR A 306 11.54 -0.23 23.75
C TYR A 306 12.85 -0.06 24.53
N GLU A 307 12.93 0.89 25.46
CA GLU A 307 14.07 1.04 26.37
C GLU A 307 14.28 -0.20 27.25
N ARG A 308 13.21 -0.89 27.64
CA ARG A 308 13.28 -2.13 28.44
C ARG A 308 13.80 -3.34 27.66
N HIS A 309 13.89 -3.22 26.33
CA HIS A 309 14.33 -4.27 25.41
C HIS A 309 15.76 -4.05 24.89
N GLU A 310 16.50 -3.05 25.37
CA GLU A 310 17.95 -3.03 25.13
C GLU A 310 18.54 -4.34 25.68
N PRO A 311 19.18 -5.17 24.83
CA PRO A 311 19.87 -6.34 25.33
C PRO A 311 20.93 -5.81 26.30
N ALA A 312 20.84 -6.22 27.56
CA ALA A 312 21.90 -6.02 28.51
C ALA A 312 23.21 -6.40 27.80
N GLY A 313 24.10 -5.44 27.61
CA GLY A 313 25.41 -5.68 27.00
C GLY A 313 26.05 -6.89 27.70
N PRO A 314 26.92 -7.64 27.03
CA PRO A 314 27.46 -8.87 27.61
C PRO A 314 28.07 -8.52 28.95
N GLU A 315 27.41 -8.93 30.04
CA GLU A 315 28.02 -8.92 31.36
C GLU A 315 29.30 -9.72 31.17
N ARG A 316 30.44 -9.04 31.22
CA ARG A 316 31.73 -9.69 31.38
C ARG A 316 31.68 -10.30 32.78
N GLY A 317 31.05 -11.46 32.86
CA GLY A 317 31.11 -12.34 34.00
C GLY A 317 32.58 -12.59 34.25
N ASP A 318 33.02 -12.09 35.39
CA ASP A 318 34.33 -12.26 35.99
C ASP A 318 34.71 -13.75 35.98
N VAL A 319 35.41 -14.20 34.92
CA VAL A 319 35.99 -15.54 34.87
C VAL A 319 37.29 -15.49 35.67
N GLY A 320 37.13 -15.42 36.98
CA GLY A 320 38.21 -15.37 37.94
C GLY A 320 37.86 -16.20 39.17
N GLN A 321 37.97 -17.52 39.07
CA GLN A 321 38.55 -18.32 40.15
C GLN A 321 38.88 -19.74 39.70
N GLU A 322 40.18 -19.95 39.44
CA GLU A 322 40.85 -21.23 39.55
C GLU A 322 40.55 -21.86 40.92
N GLN A 323 39.93 -23.05 40.94
CA GLN A 323 39.98 -23.93 42.10
C GLN A 323 41.04 -25.02 41.89
N LEU A 324 42.27 -24.63 42.23
CA LEU A 324 43.29 -25.54 42.74
C LEU A 324 42.78 -26.20 44.02
N GLN A 325 42.41 -27.48 43.96
CA GLN A 325 42.65 -28.47 45.03
C GLN A 325 42.20 -29.89 44.63
N ARG A 326 42.87 -30.45 43.61
CA ARG A 326 43.07 -31.91 43.57
C ARG A 326 44.25 -32.24 44.47
N GLN A 327 44.01 -32.62 45.72
CA GLN A 327 44.80 -33.61 46.48
C GLN A 327 44.27 -33.74 47.92
N ARG A 328 43.52 -34.82 48.21
CA ARG A 328 43.90 -35.83 49.22
C ARG A 328 42.87 -36.98 49.30
N ARG A 329 43.31 -38.10 48.71
CA ARG A 329 43.20 -39.51 49.15
C ARG A 329 41.97 -39.98 49.96
N ARG A 330 41.29 -40.97 49.34
CA ARG A 330 40.99 -42.36 49.80
C ARG A 330 40.50 -42.56 51.25
N GLN A 331 39.31 -43.18 51.44
CA GLN A 331 39.11 -44.64 51.59
C GLN A 331 37.63 -45.03 51.93
N LEU A 332 37.11 -46.02 51.17
CA LEU A 332 36.20 -47.15 51.51
C LEU A 332 34.81 -46.85 52.17
N ARG A 333 33.68 -47.41 51.71
CA ARG A 333 33.32 -48.85 51.67
C ARG A 333 32.17 -49.21 50.70
N ARG A 334 32.09 -50.51 50.41
CA ARG A 334 31.25 -51.26 49.46
C ARG A 334 29.75 -51.27 49.78
N GLY A 335 28.93 -51.40 48.72
CA GLY A 335 27.78 -52.32 48.69
C GLY A 335 26.41 -51.69 48.41
N GLY A 336 25.88 -51.88 47.20
CA GLY A 336 24.47 -51.66 46.86
C GLY A 336 24.16 -52.23 45.46
N PRO A 337 23.01 -52.91 45.23
CA PRO A 337 22.89 -53.92 44.18
C PRO A 337 22.66 -53.33 42.78
N ARG A 338 23.18 -54.03 41.76
CA ARG A 338 22.93 -53.78 40.34
C ARG A 338 21.57 -54.36 39.93
N ILE A 339 20.67 -53.52 39.43
CA ILE A 339 19.43 -53.95 38.78
C ILE A 339 19.64 -53.92 37.27
N HIS A 340 19.47 -55.08 36.63
CA HIS A 340 19.51 -55.25 35.17
C HIS A 340 18.11 -55.01 34.59
N GLY A 341 17.94 -53.92 33.83
CA GLY A 341 16.74 -53.66 33.04
C GLY A 341 16.93 -54.12 31.59
N HIS A 342 16.17 -55.15 31.19
CA HIS A 342 16.10 -55.67 29.83
C HIS A 342 15.55 -54.61 28.85
N ARG A 343 16.21 -54.43 27.71
CA ARG A 343 15.76 -53.60 26.58
C ARG A 343 15.23 -54.52 25.46
N PRO A 344 13.94 -54.49 25.10
CA PRO A 344 13.42 -55.31 24.00
C PRO A 344 13.80 -54.71 22.64
N ARG A 345 14.16 -55.58 21.68
CA ARG A 345 14.47 -55.24 20.28
C ARG A 345 13.18 -55.04 19.45
N PRO A 346 13.21 -54.21 18.39
CA PRO A 346 12.09 -54.02 17.49
C PRO A 346 11.93 -55.24 16.56
N ARG A 347 10.68 -55.63 16.30
CA ARG A 347 10.30 -56.59 15.23
C ARG A 347 10.09 -55.82 13.92
N GLN A 348 10.42 -56.53 12.84
CA GLN A 348 10.41 -56.12 11.43
C GLN A 348 9.08 -55.54 10.96
#